data_AF-A0A2G2JL67-F1
#
_entry.id   AF-A0A2G2JL67-F1
#
_cell.length_a   1.000
_cell.length_b   1.000
_cell.length_c   1.000
_cell.angle_alpha   90.00
_cell.angle_beta   90.00
_cell.angle_gamma   90.00
#
_symmetry.space_group_name_H-M   'P 1'
#
loop_
_entity.id
_entity.type
_entity.pdbx_description
1 polymer ?
#
loop_
_entity_poly.entity_id
_entity_poly.type
_entity_poly.pdbx_seq_one_letter_code
_entity_poly.pdbx_strand_id
1 'polypeptide(L)'
;MSNLRIIKKKHSTYLGEFLIESSQDEAWKEKMQALTLEGKLDTAIEGFPAEFVEAFPETANMNLQYCIERVELADVPRAAACWWPVDDATHYYVAYPAQFPHATLFMAIDFDDHSECCD
;
A
#
# COMPACT_ATOMS: atom_id res chain seq x y z
N MET A 1 9.24 2.22 -27.31
CA MET A 1 7.95 1.91 -26.65
C MET A 1 7.86 0.51 -26.00
N SER A 2 8.80 -0.43 -26.21
CA SER A 2 8.74 -1.77 -25.56
C SER A 2 9.10 -1.76 -24.06
N ASN A 3 9.91 -0.80 -23.61
CA ASN A 3 10.47 -0.81 -22.25
C ASN A 3 9.45 -0.40 -21.16
N LEU A 4 8.61 0.60 -21.42
CA LEU A 4 7.59 1.06 -20.45
C LEU A 4 6.58 -0.02 -20.08
N ARG A 5 6.19 -0.88 -21.03
CA ARG A 5 5.28 -2.00 -20.75
C ARG A 5 5.93 -3.04 -19.84
N ILE A 6 7.22 -3.31 -20.02
CA ILE A 6 7.99 -4.24 -19.18
C ILE A 6 8.15 -3.64 -17.77
N ILE A 7 8.49 -2.35 -17.68
CA ILE A 7 8.62 -1.63 -16.41
C ILE A 7 7.29 -1.64 -15.66
N LYS A 8 6.18 -1.27 -16.31
CA LYS A 8 4.83 -1.33 -15.71
C LYS A 8 4.51 -2.73 -15.20
N LYS A 9 4.84 -3.78 -15.97
CA LYS A 9 4.63 -5.17 -15.56
C LYS A 9 5.40 -5.50 -14.28
N LYS A 10 6.68 -5.10 -14.16
CA LYS A 10 7.47 -5.30 -12.95
C LYS A 10 6.81 -4.65 -11.74
N HIS A 11 6.38 -3.39 -11.85
CA HIS A 11 5.66 -2.73 -10.76
C HIS A 11 4.38 -3.47 -10.37
N SER A 12 3.54 -3.84 -11.34
CA SER A 12 2.30 -4.55 -11.05
C SER A 12 2.51 -5.94 -10.45
N THR A 13 3.64 -6.58 -10.73
CA THR A 13 3.98 -7.90 -10.16
C THR A 13 4.22 -7.83 -8.66
N TYR A 14 4.91 -6.79 -8.17
CA TYR A 14 5.30 -6.71 -6.75
C TYR A 14 4.43 -5.76 -5.92
N LEU A 15 3.48 -5.04 -6.54
CA LEU A 15 2.62 -4.09 -5.81
C LEU A 15 1.80 -4.76 -4.70
N GLY A 16 1.29 -5.97 -4.97
CA GLY A 16 0.53 -6.74 -3.97
C GLY A 16 1.40 -7.17 -2.80
N GLU A 17 2.55 -7.77 -3.09
CA GLU A 17 3.52 -8.17 -2.08
C GLU A 17 3.96 -6.96 -1.24
N PHE A 18 4.28 -5.82 -1.87
CA PHE A 18 4.64 -4.60 -1.16
C PHE A 18 3.55 -4.17 -0.17
N LEU A 19 2.29 -4.11 -0.60
CA LEU A 19 1.19 -3.68 0.27
C LEU A 19 0.96 -4.66 1.43
N ILE A 20 1.08 -5.97 1.16
CA ILE A 20 0.97 -7.02 2.18
C ILE A 20 2.12 -6.92 3.20
N GLU A 21 3.37 -6.87 2.74
CA GLU A 21 4.54 -6.77 3.62
C GLU A 21 4.50 -5.47 4.44
N SER A 22 4.06 -4.35 3.85
CA SER A 22 3.89 -3.08 4.57
C SER A 22 2.86 -3.17 5.70
N SER A 23 1.84 -4.02 5.56
CA SER A 23 0.84 -4.22 6.62
C SER A 23 1.30 -5.11 7.76
N GLN A 24 2.40 -5.85 7.56
CA GLN A 24 2.96 -6.80 8.52
C GLN A 24 4.25 -6.30 9.18
N ASP A 25 5.00 -5.43 8.51
CA ASP A 25 6.13 -4.69 9.08
C ASP A 25 5.60 -3.68 10.11
N GLU A 26 6.02 -3.81 11.38
CA GLU A 26 5.52 -2.99 12.48
C GLU A 26 5.77 -1.49 12.25
N ALA A 27 6.91 -1.10 11.68
CA ALA A 27 7.23 0.31 11.43
C ALA A 27 6.36 0.90 10.31
N TRP A 28 6.03 0.11 9.29
CA TRP A 28 5.09 0.52 8.24
C TRP A 28 3.66 0.52 8.72
N LYS A 29 3.27 -0.48 9.53
CA LYS A 29 1.95 -0.57 10.17
C LYS A 29 1.66 0.69 10.99
N GLU A 30 2.58 1.12 11.86
CA GLU A 30 2.45 2.36 12.64
C GLU A 30 2.28 3.59 11.73
N LYS A 31 3.11 3.71 10.68
CA LYS A 31 3.00 4.81 9.71
C LYS A 31 1.66 4.80 8.98
N MET A 32 1.16 3.62 8.60
CA MET A 32 -0.11 3.45 7.92
C MET A 32 -1.28 3.78 8.85
N GLN A 33 -1.22 3.38 10.11
CA GLN A 33 -2.22 3.76 11.13
C GLN A 33 -2.28 5.28 11.32
N ALA A 34 -1.12 5.94 11.34
CA ALA A 34 -1.00 7.38 11.48
C ALA A 34 -1.37 8.19 10.21
N LEU A 35 -1.63 7.53 9.07
CA LEU A 35 -2.04 8.23 7.85
C LEU A 35 -3.43 8.88 8.02
N THR A 36 -3.48 10.18 7.74
CA THR A 36 -4.73 10.90 7.50
C THR A 36 -5.19 10.71 6.05
N LEU A 37 -6.45 11.07 5.75
CA LEU A 37 -7.01 10.99 4.38
C LEU A 37 -6.26 11.85 3.34
N GLU A 38 -5.49 12.85 3.80
CA GLU A 38 -4.68 13.72 2.94
C GLU A 38 -3.20 13.29 2.89
N GLY A 39 -2.84 12.32 3.74
CA GLY A 39 -1.48 11.83 3.90
C GLY A 39 -1.12 10.79 2.85
N LYS A 40 0.18 10.66 2.60
CA LYS A 40 0.74 9.58 1.77
C LYS A 40 2.06 9.08 2.33
N LEU A 41 2.31 7.80 2.16
CA LEU A 41 3.63 7.19 2.36
C LEU A 41 4.24 6.92 0.99
N ASP A 42 5.51 7.30 0.82
CA ASP A 42 6.23 7.13 -0.44
C ASP A 42 7.54 6.40 -0.17
N THR A 43 7.72 5.24 -0.80
CA THR A 43 8.95 4.45 -0.73
C THR A 43 10.20 5.21 -1.17
N ALA A 44 10.08 6.26 -1.97
CA ALA A 44 11.21 7.13 -2.33
C ALA A 44 11.75 7.94 -1.13
N ILE A 45 10.93 8.14 -0.09
CA ILE A 45 11.28 8.85 1.15
C ILE A 45 11.51 7.84 2.27
N GLU A 46 10.57 6.92 2.44
CA GLU A 46 10.53 5.97 3.57
C GLU A 46 11.44 4.75 3.38
N GLY A 47 11.86 4.48 2.14
CA GLY A 47 12.45 3.19 1.77
C GLY A 47 11.38 2.11 1.56
N PHE A 48 11.79 0.86 1.46
CA PHE A 48 10.87 -0.29 1.46
C PHE A 48 10.84 -0.93 2.85
N PRO A 49 9.74 -1.63 3.22
CA PRO A 49 9.74 -2.53 4.38
C PRO A 49 10.92 -3.49 4.31
N ALA A 50 11.51 -3.83 5.46
CA ALA A 50 12.72 -4.65 5.47
C ALA A 50 12.43 -6.05 4.92
N GLU A 51 11.32 -6.64 5.35
CA GLU A 51 10.82 -7.96 4.97
C GLU A 51 10.56 -8.04 3.46
N PHE A 52 10.06 -6.96 2.84
CA PHE A 52 9.88 -6.90 1.39
C PHE A 52 11.21 -7.00 0.63
N VAL A 53 12.26 -6.31 1.09
CA VAL A 53 13.58 -6.35 0.45
C VAL A 53 14.24 -7.71 0.65
N GLU A 54 14.05 -8.35 1.80
CA GLU A 54 14.57 -9.70 2.09
C GLU A 54 13.86 -10.78 1.26
N ALA A 55 12.53 -10.69 1.13
CA ALA A 55 11.73 -11.64 0.35
C ALA A 55 11.96 -11.51 -1.16
N PHE A 56 12.19 -10.28 -1.65
CA PHE A 56 12.34 -9.98 -3.08
C PHE A 56 13.62 -9.19 -3.37
N PRO A 57 14.81 -9.77 -3.13
CA PRO A 57 16.09 -9.07 -3.27
C PRO A 57 16.37 -8.61 -4.71
N GLU A 58 15.76 -9.22 -5.72
CA GLU A 58 15.87 -8.81 -7.11
C GLU A 58 15.30 -7.41 -7.38
N THR A 59 14.39 -6.93 -6.52
CA THR A 59 13.73 -5.63 -6.64
C THR A 59 14.71 -4.46 -6.48
N ALA A 60 15.84 -4.67 -5.80
CA ALA A 60 16.88 -3.66 -5.57
C ALA A 60 17.40 -3.02 -6.88
N ASN A 61 17.43 -3.79 -7.99
CA ASN A 61 17.90 -3.31 -9.29
C ASN A 61 16.76 -2.87 -10.23
N MET A 62 15.51 -2.85 -9.75
CA MET A 62 14.34 -2.57 -10.58
C MET A 62 13.87 -1.11 -10.50
N ASN A 63 14.44 -0.29 -9.60
CA ASN A 63 14.04 1.09 -9.34
C ASN A 63 12.52 1.24 -9.12
N LEU A 64 11.95 0.33 -8.32
CA LEU A 64 10.55 0.38 -7.95
C LEU A 64 10.31 1.54 -6.99
N GLN A 65 9.16 2.20 -7.15
CA GLN A 65 8.68 3.27 -6.30
C GLN A 65 7.17 3.13 -6.20
N TYR A 66 6.69 2.95 -4.97
CA TYR A 66 5.28 2.84 -4.62
C TYR A 66 4.88 3.92 -3.63
N CYS A 67 3.58 4.22 -3.65
CA CYS A 67 2.91 5.07 -2.68
C CYS A 67 1.77 4.29 -2.03
N ILE A 68 1.47 4.59 -0.77
CA ILE A 68 0.27 4.15 -0.05
C ILE A 68 -0.46 5.41 0.45
N GLU A 69 -1.77 5.47 0.21
CA GLU A 69 -2.64 6.54 0.68
C GLU A 69 -3.83 5.92 1.42
N ARG A 70 -4.33 6.64 2.43
CA ARG A 70 -5.59 6.30 3.09
C ARG A 70 -6.74 6.89 2.28
N VAL A 71 -7.79 6.12 2.08
CA VAL A 71 -8.98 6.54 1.31
C VAL A 71 -10.25 6.28 2.10
N GLU A 72 -11.34 6.93 1.70
CA GLU A 72 -12.66 6.60 2.23
C GLU A 72 -13.23 5.39 1.49
N LEU A 73 -14.10 4.62 2.16
CA LEU A 73 -14.81 3.49 1.53
C LEU A 73 -15.59 3.92 0.26
N ALA A 74 -16.08 5.17 0.23
CA ALA A 74 -16.79 5.74 -0.92
C ALA A 74 -15.93 5.85 -2.18
N ASP A 75 -14.61 5.96 -2.03
CA ASP A 75 -13.65 6.07 -3.13
C ASP A 75 -13.15 4.70 -3.61
N VAL A 76 -13.38 3.63 -2.84
CA VAL A 76 -13.00 2.28 -3.22
C VAL A 76 -14.00 1.72 -4.25
N PRO A 77 -13.55 1.23 -5.41
CA PRO A 77 -14.43 0.57 -6.37
C PRO A 77 -15.19 -0.60 -5.74
N ARG A 78 -16.50 -0.70 -6.00
CA ARG A 78 -17.32 -1.80 -5.47
C ARG A 78 -16.76 -3.19 -5.76
N ALA A 79 -16.12 -3.38 -6.92
CA ALA A 79 -15.50 -4.66 -7.29
C ALA A 79 -14.32 -5.06 -6.38
N ALA A 80 -13.67 -4.09 -5.72
CA ALA A 80 -12.61 -4.32 -4.73
C ALA A 80 -13.18 -4.47 -3.32
N ALA A 81 -14.21 -3.68 -2.96
CA ALA A 81 -14.75 -3.63 -1.60
C ALA A 81 -15.85 -4.65 -1.28
N CYS A 82 -16.44 -5.33 -2.26
CA CYS A 82 -17.71 -6.06 -2.08
C CYS A 82 -17.71 -7.21 -1.05
N TRP A 83 -16.55 -7.62 -0.55
CA TRP A 83 -16.40 -8.70 0.43
C TRP A 83 -15.73 -8.27 1.72
N TRP A 84 -15.37 -7.00 1.88
CA TRP A 84 -14.66 -6.56 3.09
C TRP A 84 -15.64 -6.35 4.25
N PRO A 85 -15.28 -6.81 5.46
CA PRO A 85 -15.98 -6.37 6.65
C PRO A 85 -15.90 -4.84 6.73
N VAL A 86 -17.02 -4.20 7.10
CA VAL A 86 -17.09 -2.76 7.32
C VAL A 86 -17.43 -2.58 8.78
N ASP A 87 -16.43 -2.17 9.54
CA ASP A 87 -16.57 -1.69 10.91
C ASP A 87 -15.93 -0.30 11.04
N ASP A 88 -16.15 0.35 12.17
CA ASP A 88 -15.65 1.70 12.42
C ASP A 88 -14.12 1.76 12.57
N ALA A 89 -13.47 0.61 12.77
CA ALA A 89 -12.01 0.50 12.94
C ALA A 89 -11.28 0.19 11.63
N THR A 90 -11.99 -0.25 10.60
CA THR A 90 -11.42 -0.64 9.32
C THR A 90 -10.86 0.59 8.60
N HIS A 91 -9.56 0.57 8.34
CA HIS A 91 -8.91 1.54 7.48
C HIS A 91 -8.81 1.02 6.05
N TYR A 92 -9.06 1.89 5.07
CA TYR A 92 -8.96 1.56 3.65
C TYR A 92 -7.74 2.25 3.04
N TYR A 93 -6.97 1.48 2.30
CA TYR A 93 -5.75 1.94 1.67
C TYR A 93 -5.79 1.67 0.17
N VAL A 94 -5.16 2.58 -0.57
CA VAL A 94 -4.79 2.38 -1.97
C VAL A 94 -3.27 2.42 -2.08
N ALA A 95 -2.71 1.43 -2.75
CA ALA A 95 -1.30 1.41 -3.13
C ALA A 95 -1.16 1.51 -4.64
N TYR A 96 -0.14 2.21 -5.12
CA TYR A 96 0.13 2.32 -6.55
C TYR A 96 1.61 2.62 -6.85
N PRO A 97 2.09 2.26 -8.06
CA PRO A 97 3.38 2.70 -8.58
C PRO A 97 3.40 4.21 -8.82
N ALA A 98 4.39 4.91 -8.27
CA ALA A 98 4.53 6.36 -8.43
C ALA A 98 4.55 6.79 -9.91
N GLN A 99 5.16 5.97 -10.79
CA GLN A 99 5.22 6.20 -12.24
C GLN A 99 3.96 5.76 -13.00
N PHE A 100 3.10 4.93 -12.39
CA PHE A 100 1.90 4.38 -13.02
C PHE A 100 0.71 4.42 -12.05
N PRO A 101 0.25 5.61 -11.62
CA PRO A 101 -0.76 5.74 -10.57
C PRO A 101 -2.11 5.09 -10.92
N HIS A 102 -2.40 4.88 -12.21
CA HIS A 102 -3.60 4.17 -12.65
C HIS A 102 -3.56 2.65 -12.40
N ALA A 103 -2.41 2.09 -12.04
CA ALA A 103 -2.27 0.69 -11.64
C ALA A 103 -2.36 0.62 -10.11
N THR A 104 -3.58 0.67 -9.58
CA THR A 104 -3.83 0.67 -8.13
C THR A 104 -4.16 -0.72 -7.62
N LEU A 105 -3.89 -0.92 -6.33
CA LEU A 105 -4.39 -2.02 -5.53
C LEU A 105 -5.05 -1.42 -4.29
N PHE A 106 -6.18 -1.99 -3.87
CA PHE A 106 -6.88 -1.54 -2.67
C PHE A 106 -6.86 -2.63 -1.61
N MET A 107 -6.78 -2.25 -0.34
CA MET A 107 -6.80 -3.16 0.80
C MET A 107 -7.55 -2.52 1.97
N ALA A 108 -8.36 -3.31 2.64
CA ALA A 108 -8.92 -2.98 3.96
C ALA A 108 -8.05 -3.63 5.04
N ILE A 109 -7.74 -2.88 6.09
CA ILE A 109 -6.99 -3.36 7.24
C ILE A 109 -7.75 -2.99 8.51
N ASP A 110 -7.98 -3.98 9.34
CA ASP A 110 -8.39 -3.79 10.73
C ASP A 110 -7.13 -3.93 11.60
N PHE A 111 -6.78 -2.89 12.34
CA PHE A 111 -5.57 -2.87 13.16
C PHE A 111 -5.91 -3.26 14.60
N ASP A 112 -5.20 -4.25 15.16
CA ASP A 112 -5.48 -4.81 16.50
C ASP A 112 -5.32 -3.86 17.71
N ASP A 113 -4.80 -2.63 17.54
CA ASP A 113 -4.61 -1.66 18.63
C ASP A 113 -5.46 -0.39 18.40
N HIS A 114 -6.44 -0.18 19.28
CA HIS A 114 -7.40 0.93 19.22
C HIS A 114 -7.22 1.94 20.36
N SER A 115 -6.07 1.93 21.04
CA SER A 115 -5.89 2.71 22.26
C SER A 115 -5.77 4.24 22.07
N GLU A 116 -5.53 4.73 20.85
CA GLU A 116 -5.35 6.18 20.58
C GLU A 116 -6.36 6.81 19.58
N CYS A 117 -7.36 6.07 19.09
CA CYS A 117 -8.33 6.60 18.10
C CYS A 117 -9.65 7.12 18.70
N CYS A 118 -9.88 6.90 19.99
CA CYS A 118 -11.14 7.24 20.66
C CYS A 118 -10.90 8.07 21.93
N ASP A 119 -10.71 9.37 21.76
CA ASP A 119 -11.04 10.40 22.77
C ASP A 119 -12.02 11.42 22.16
#